data_AF-A0A024A0X1-F1
#
_entry.id   AF-A0A024A0X1-F1
#
_cell.length_a   1.000
_cell.length_b   1.000
_cell.length_c   1.000
_cell.angle_alpha   90.00
_cell.angle_beta   90.00
_cell.angle_gamma   90.00
#
_symmetry.space_group_name_H-M   'P 1'
#
loop_
_entity.id
_entity.type
_entity.pdbx_description
1 polymer ?
#
loop_
_entity_poly.entity_id
_entity_poly.type
_entity_poly.pdbx_seq_one_letter_code
_entity_poly.pdbx_strand_id
1 'polypeptide(L)'
;IPDRRVQLCITALQDLKNSGSETTDRKLLRDKVFDSAMYETDLLWNKYGFRGFDDFCDDVKNSYLDYKDVIFGTDLDKNNISKLVEESLKRFFKKDSSVLNPTAWWRRYGTRLWKTMIQPYAHLGCRKPDENEPQINRWILEWGKYNCRLMKEKEKLLTGECSVNRKKSDCSTGCNNECYTYRSLINRQRYEVSILGKKYIKVVRYTIFRRKIVQPDNALDFLKLNCSECKDIDFKPFFEFEYGKYEEKCMCQSYIDLKIQFKNNDICSFNAQTDTVSSDKRFCLEKKEFKPWQCDKNSFETVHHKGVCVSPRRQGFCLGNLNYLLNDDIYNVHNSQLLIEIIMASKQEGKLLWKKHGTILDNQNACKYINDSYVDYKDIVIGNDLWNDNNSIKVQNNLNLIFERNFGYKVGRNKLFKTIKELKNVWWILNRNKVWESMRCGIDEVDQRRKTCERIDELENMPQFFRWFSQWAHFFCKEKEYWELKLNDKCTGNNGKSLCQDKTCQNVCTNMNYWTYTRKLAYEIQSVKYDKDRKLFSLAKDKNVTTFLKENAKNCSNIDFTKIFDQLDKL
;
A
#
# COMPACT_ATOMS: atom_id res chain seq x y z
N ILE A 1 5.44 3.97 18.36
CA ILE A 1 5.86 3.35 19.64
C ILE A 1 4.82 3.82 20.65
N PRO A 2 4.23 2.93 21.45
CA PRO A 2 3.27 3.36 22.46
C PRO A 2 3.91 4.35 23.44
N ASP A 3 3.20 5.41 23.82
CA ASP A 3 3.72 6.43 24.73
C ASP A 3 4.09 5.84 26.10
N ARG A 4 3.32 4.86 26.58
CA ARG A 4 3.66 4.03 27.75
C ARG A 4 5.06 3.42 27.64
N ARG A 5 5.41 2.81 26.50
CA ARG A 5 6.77 2.27 26.29
C ARG A 5 7.81 3.38 26.27
N VAL A 6 7.54 4.52 25.65
CA VAL A 6 8.48 5.66 25.62
C VAL A 6 8.80 6.14 27.04
N GLN A 7 7.82 6.10 27.93
CA GLN A 7 7.92 6.54 29.33
C GLN A 7 8.33 5.44 30.31
N LEU A 8 8.54 4.21 29.83
CA LEU A 8 8.91 3.06 30.67
C LEU A 8 10.10 3.42 31.57
N CYS A 9 9.97 3.17 32.88
CA CYS A 9 11.04 3.49 33.83
C CYS A 9 12.29 2.61 33.60
N ILE A 10 13.25 3.07 32.78
CA ILE A 10 14.49 2.32 32.46
C ILE A 10 15.78 3.14 32.64
N THR A 11 15.70 4.40 33.03
CA THR A 11 16.86 5.31 33.15
C THR A 11 17.95 4.76 34.06
N ALA A 12 17.58 4.05 35.13
CA ALA A 12 18.52 3.44 36.07
C ALA A 12 19.42 2.36 35.45
N LEU A 13 19.08 1.88 34.25
CA LEU A 13 19.82 0.84 33.52
C LEU A 13 20.83 1.42 32.51
N GLN A 14 20.86 2.74 32.29
CA GLN A 14 21.66 3.34 31.22
C GLN A 14 23.17 3.32 31.51
N ASP A 15 23.58 3.29 32.77
CA ASP A 15 24.98 3.39 33.22
C ASP A 15 25.44 2.20 34.08
N LEU A 16 24.98 0.99 33.74
CA LEU A 16 25.39 -0.22 34.45
C LEU A 16 26.89 -0.51 34.23
N LYS A 17 27.62 -0.67 35.34
CA LYS A 17 29.05 -1.01 35.35
C LYS A 17 29.24 -2.44 35.84
N ASN A 18 30.03 -3.22 35.10
CA ASN A 18 30.41 -4.57 35.49
C ASN A 18 31.51 -4.51 36.57
N SER A 19 31.32 -5.18 37.70
CA SER A 19 32.26 -5.19 38.82
C SER A 19 33.29 -6.34 38.75
N GLY A 20 33.26 -7.15 37.69
CA GLY A 20 34.04 -8.37 37.52
C GLY A 20 33.38 -9.61 38.14
N SER A 21 32.55 -9.45 39.18
CA SER A 21 31.86 -10.53 39.89
C SER A 21 30.45 -10.77 39.33
N GLU A 22 30.26 -11.90 38.64
CA GLU A 22 28.96 -12.23 38.03
C GLU A 22 27.82 -12.33 39.04
N THR A 23 28.11 -12.76 40.27
CA THR A 23 27.09 -12.85 41.33
C THR A 23 26.71 -11.47 41.86
N THR A 24 27.66 -10.54 41.96
CA THR A 24 27.41 -9.16 42.37
C THR A 24 26.64 -8.42 41.29
N ASP A 25 27.11 -8.49 40.04
CA ASP A 25 26.48 -7.86 38.88
C ASP A 25 25.05 -8.36 38.64
N ARG A 26 24.83 -9.67 38.78
CA ARG A 26 23.49 -10.26 38.67
C ARG A 26 22.52 -9.70 39.72
N LYS A 27 22.99 -9.47 40.95
CA LYS A 27 22.18 -8.86 42.02
C LYS A 27 21.94 -7.38 41.76
N LEU A 28 22.95 -6.65 41.31
CA LEU A 28 22.83 -5.24 40.92
C LEU A 28 21.75 -5.04 39.84
N LEU A 29 21.79 -5.83 38.77
CA LEU A 29 20.78 -5.76 37.71
C LEU A 29 19.39 -6.14 38.22
N ARG A 30 19.29 -7.16 39.10
CA ARG A 30 18.03 -7.49 39.79
C ARG A 30 17.47 -6.27 40.51
N ASP A 31 18.25 -5.63 41.37
CA ASP A 31 17.77 -4.53 42.21
C ASP A 31 17.32 -3.35 41.35
N LYS A 32 18.13 -2.95 40.36
CA LYS A 32 17.80 -1.86 39.44
C LYS A 32 16.53 -2.13 38.63
N VAL A 33 16.35 -3.34 38.10
CA VAL A 33 15.14 -3.67 37.33
C VAL A 33 13.90 -3.74 38.24
N PHE A 34 14.05 -4.29 39.44
CA PHE A 34 12.92 -4.39 40.38
C PHE A 34 12.46 -3.01 40.84
N ASP A 35 13.37 -2.14 41.26
CA ASP A 35 13.04 -0.78 41.69
C ASP A 35 12.35 -0.01 40.56
N SER A 36 12.91 -0.06 39.34
CA SER A 36 12.33 0.55 38.15
C SER A 36 10.92 0.03 37.85
N ALA A 37 10.72 -1.28 37.86
CA ALA A 37 9.44 -1.89 37.51
C ALA A 37 8.36 -1.67 38.59
N MET A 38 8.76 -1.62 39.86
CA MET A 38 7.86 -1.24 40.96
C MET A 38 7.42 0.20 40.82
N TYR A 39 8.36 1.12 40.54
CA TYR A 39 8.06 2.53 40.34
C TYR A 39 7.16 2.76 39.10
N GLU A 40 7.46 2.08 37.99
CA GLU A 40 6.58 2.05 36.80
C GLU A 40 5.15 1.64 37.17
N THR A 41 5.00 0.59 38.00
CA THR A 41 3.67 0.10 38.39
C THR A 41 2.93 1.13 39.25
N ASP A 42 3.62 1.80 40.18
CA ASP A 42 3.03 2.86 41.00
C ASP A 42 2.59 4.07 40.14
N LEU A 43 3.39 4.48 39.16
CA LEU A 43 3.02 5.53 38.21
C LEU A 43 1.79 5.16 37.38
N LEU A 44 1.70 3.90 36.90
CA LEU A 44 0.53 3.41 36.19
C LEU A 44 -0.70 3.38 37.11
N TRP A 45 -0.53 3.03 38.39
CA TRP A 45 -1.62 3.08 39.35
C TRP A 45 -2.12 4.50 39.57
N ASN A 46 -1.21 5.48 39.70
CA ASN A 46 -1.56 6.89 39.83
C ASN A 46 -2.29 7.43 38.59
N LYS A 47 -1.99 6.89 37.39
CA LYS A 47 -2.66 7.26 36.13
C LYS A 47 -4.10 6.77 36.05
N TYR A 48 -4.38 5.53 36.46
CA TYR A 48 -5.67 4.87 36.22
C TYR A 48 -6.55 4.73 37.47
N GLY A 49 -5.92 4.47 38.61
CA GLY A 49 -6.58 4.14 39.87
C GLY A 49 -7.55 2.95 39.78
N PHE A 50 -8.39 2.81 40.80
CA PHE A 50 -9.33 1.69 40.91
C PHE A 50 -10.37 1.66 39.78
N ARG A 51 -10.86 2.83 39.33
CA ARG A 51 -11.89 2.93 38.28
C ARG A 51 -11.37 2.53 36.89
N GLY A 52 -10.06 2.60 36.68
CA GLY A 52 -9.38 2.21 35.44
C GLY A 52 -8.61 0.88 35.56
N PHE A 53 -9.00 -0.01 36.47
CA PHE A 53 -8.20 -1.19 36.80
C PHE A 53 -7.86 -2.09 35.59
N ASP A 54 -8.79 -2.26 34.65
CA ASP A 54 -8.52 -3.10 33.46
C ASP A 54 -7.42 -2.49 32.57
N ASP A 55 -7.42 -1.17 32.40
CA ASP A 55 -6.40 -0.46 31.62
C ASP A 55 -5.06 -0.41 32.39
N PHE A 56 -5.12 -0.24 33.71
CA PHE A 56 -3.95 -0.43 34.58
C PHE A 56 -3.32 -1.81 34.41
N CYS A 57 -4.13 -2.87 34.52
CA CYS A 57 -3.65 -4.24 34.45
C CYS A 57 -3.03 -4.54 33.08
N ASP A 58 -3.59 -4.03 32.00
CA ASP A 58 -3.03 -4.21 30.66
C ASP A 58 -1.73 -3.44 30.45
N ASP A 59 -1.63 -2.21 30.95
CA ASP A 59 -0.38 -1.44 30.88
C ASP A 59 0.73 -2.08 31.73
N VAL A 60 0.41 -2.62 32.91
CA VAL A 60 1.38 -3.35 33.75
C VAL A 60 1.86 -4.63 33.07
N LYS A 61 0.97 -5.39 32.42
CA LYS A 61 1.36 -6.55 31.59
C LYS A 61 2.29 -6.15 30.45
N ASN A 62 1.95 -5.08 29.74
CA ASN A 62 2.75 -4.61 28.61
C ASN A 62 4.11 -4.07 29.07
N SER A 63 4.18 -3.29 30.16
CA SER A 63 5.43 -2.81 30.74
C SER A 63 6.30 -3.96 31.27
N TYR A 64 5.71 -4.96 31.94
CA TYR A 64 6.43 -6.18 32.34
C TYR A 64 7.10 -6.90 31.15
N LEU A 65 6.37 -7.06 30.05
CA LEU A 65 6.90 -7.71 28.86
C LEU A 65 7.89 -6.81 28.09
N ASP A 66 7.74 -5.49 28.16
CA ASP A 66 8.74 -4.58 27.60
C ASP A 66 10.05 -4.60 28.40
N TYR A 67 10.02 -4.76 29.73
CA TYR A 67 11.23 -5.06 30.50
C TYR A 67 11.91 -6.35 30.02
N LYS A 68 11.15 -7.38 29.67
CA LYS A 68 11.70 -8.59 29.05
C LYS A 68 12.43 -8.25 27.76
N ASP A 69 11.76 -7.54 26.85
CA ASP A 69 12.35 -7.20 25.55
C ASP A 69 13.57 -6.28 25.67
N VAL A 70 13.60 -5.37 26.64
CA VAL A 70 14.77 -4.53 26.96
C VAL A 70 15.94 -5.41 27.43
N ILE A 71 15.70 -6.33 28.36
CA ILE A 71 16.74 -7.23 28.90
C ILE A 71 17.29 -8.18 27.81
N PHE A 72 16.43 -8.68 26.93
CA PHE A 72 16.84 -9.56 25.82
C PHE A 72 17.46 -8.80 24.65
N GLY A 73 17.39 -7.46 24.63
CA GLY A 73 17.84 -6.63 23.51
C GLY A 73 16.94 -6.75 22.27
N THR A 74 15.75 -7.32 22.40
CA THR A 74 14.76 -7.50 21.34
C THR A 74 13.78 -6.32 21.21
N ASP A 75 13.86 -5.37 22.14
CA ASP A 75 12.98 -4.21 22.18
C ASP A 75 13.02 -3.38 20.89
N LEU A 76 11.85 -2.97 20.42
CA LEU A 76 11.64 -2.25 19.17
C LEU A 76 11.82 -0.74 19.29
N ASP A 77 11.89 -0.18 20.50
CA ASP A 77 12.23 1.22 20.72
C ASP A 77 13.74 1.40 20.84
N LYS A 78 14.30 2.18 19.91
CA LYS A 78 15.73 2.42 19.76
C LYS A 78 16.09 3.90 19.93
N ASN A 79 15.21 4.68 20.57
CA ASN A 79 15.38 6.13 20.70
C ASN A 79 15.96 6.52 22.07
N ASN A 80 16.72 7.62 22.11
CA ASN A 80 17.18 8.29 23.33
C ASN A 80 17.72 7.33 24.41
N ILE A 81 17.07 7.28 25.57
CA ILE A 81 17.44 6.47 26.74
C ILE A 81 17.40 4.98 26.41
N SER A 82 16.44 4.50 25.61
CA SER A 82 16.34 3.09 25.24
C SER A 82 17.59 2.60 24.51
N LYS A 83 18.20 3.44 23.65
CA LYS A 83 19.46 3.12 22.99
C LYS A 83 20.63 3.02 23.97
N LEU A 84 20.73 3.97 24.91
CA LEU A 84 21.79 3.96 25.92
C LEU A 84 21.69 2.73 26.82
N VAL A 85 20.47 2.40 27.26
CA VAL A 85 20.20 1.20 28.07
C VAL A 85 20.56 -0.07 27.31
N GLU A 86 20.20 -0.18 26.03
CA GLU A 86 20.57 -1.35 25.22
C GLU A 86 22.09 -1.51 25.10
N GLU A 87 22.81 -0.43 24.83
CA GLU A 87 24.27 -0.44 24.76
C GLU A 87 24.92 -0.78 26.11
N SER A 88 24.35 -0.27 27.20
CA SER A 88 24.75 -0.56 28.57
C SER A 88 24.59 -2.04 28.89
N LEU A 89 23.41 -2.60 28.64
CA LEU A 89 23.11 -4.01 28.87
C LEU A 89 23.97 -4.94 28.01
N LYS A 90 24.24 -4.57 26.75
CA LYS A 90 25.16 -5.32 25.87
C LYS A 90 26.57 -5.42 26.43
N ARG A 91 27.09 -4.34 27.04
CA ARG A 91 28.40 -4.36 27.71
C ARG A 91 28.36 -5.05 29.07
N PHE A 92 27.22 -4.97 29.76
CA PHE A 92 27.05 -5.52 31.10
C PHE A 92 26.95 -7.04 31.12
N PHE A 93 26.23 -7.62 30.14
CA PHE A 93 26.10 -9.07 29.98
C PHE A 93 27.37 -9.72 29.42
N LYS A 94 27.65 -10.95 29.85
CA LYS A 94 28.82 -11.73 29.40
C LYS A 94 28.37 -12.85 28.47
N LYS A 95 28.93 -12.90 27.26
CA LYS A 95 28.48 -13.74 26.13
C LYS A 95 28.39 -15.24 26.46
N ASP A 96 29.30 -15.74 27.28
CA ASP A 96 29.41 -17.17 27.62
C ASP A 96 29.09 -17.48 29.10
N SER A 97 28.57 -16.51 29.86
CA SER A 97 28.23 -16.74 31.26
C SER A 97 26.94 -17.57 31.36
N SER A 98 26.95 -18.63 32.17
CA SER A 98 25.74 -19.42 32.49
C SER A 98 24.80 -18.72 33.48
N VAL A 99 25.22 -17.55 33.99
CA VAL A 99 24.64 -16.88 35.16
C VAL A 99 24.24 -15.43 34.87
N LEU A 100 25.06 -14.69 34.12
CA LEU A 100 24.89 -13.28 33.77
C LEU A 100 24.75 -13.14 32.24
N ASN A 101 23.69 -13.76 31.72
CA ASN A 101 23.18 -13.55 30.37
C ASN A 101 21.66 -13.29 30.43
N PRO A 102 21.05 -12.69 29.40
CA PRO A 102 19.62 -12.34 29.42
C PRO A 102 18.69 -13.50 29.76
N THR A 103 18.93 -14.67 29.16
CA THR A 103 18.10 -15.87 29.34
C THR A 103 18.20 -16.42 30.76
N ALA A 104 19.41 -16.59 31.28
CA ALA A 104 19.62 -17.10 32.64
C ALA A 104 19.08 -16.13 33.70
N TRP A 105 19.26 -14.83 33.49
CA TRP A 105 18.76 -13.79 34.38
C TRP A 105 17.24 -13.78 34.41
N TRP A 106 16.59 -13.76 33.23
CA TRP A 106 15.13 -13.72 33.15
C TRP A 106 14.48 -14.99 33.68
N ARG A 107 15.05 -16.16 33.39
CA ARG A 107 14.58 -17.44 33.95
C ARG A 107 14.59 -17.42 35.48
N ARG A 108 15.58 -16.77 36.10
CA ARG A 108 15.72 -16.70 37.55
C ARG A 108 14.79 -15.67 38.19
N TYR A 109 14.62 -14.50 37.58
CA TYR A 109 13.95 -13.37 38.21
C TYR A 109 12.64 -12.92 37.57
N GLY A 110 12.37 -13.24 36.31
CA GLY A 110 11.20 -12.75 35.57
C GLY A 110 9.86 -13.03 36.24
N THR A 111 9.63 -14.25 36.75
CA THR A 111 8.40 -14.56 37.49
C THR A 111 8.32 -13.84 38.84
N ARG A 112 9.46 -13.61 39.50
CA ARG A 112 9.51 -12.87 40.76
C ARG A 112 9.25 -11.38 40.52
N LEU A 113 9.81 -10.82 39.45
CA LEU A 113 9.57 -9.44 39.01
C LEU A 113 8.07 -9.19 38.83
N TRP A 114 7.37 -10.04 38.07
CA TRP A 114 5.91 -9.95 37.91
C TRP A 114 5.17 -9.95 39.25
N LYS A 115 5.49 -10.93 40.12
CA LYS A 115 4.86 -11.05 41.44
C LYS A 115 5.07 -9.79 42.26
N THR A 116 6.26 -9.20 42.21
CA THR A 116 6.60 -7.97 42.93
C THR A 116 5.87 -6.75 42.36
N MET A 117 5.81 -6.60 41.02
CA MET A 117 5.06 -5.50 40.38
C MET A 117 3.59 -5.51 40.82
N ILE A 118 2.93 -6.68 40.78
CA ILE A 118 1.49 -6.76 41.06
C ILE A 118 1.14 -6.97 42.53
N GLN A 119 2.12 -7.19 43.42
CA GLN A 119 1.87 -7.54 44.83
C GLN A 119 0.88 -6.60 45.53
N PRO A 120 0.97 -5.26 45.40
CA PRO A 120 0.03 -4.35 46.06
C PRO A 120 -1.42 -4.52 45.56
N TYR A 121 -1.59 -5.04 44.34
CA TYR A 121 -2.86 -5.10 43.60
C TYR A 121 -3.34 -6.54 43.37
N ALA A 122 -2.70 -7.53 44.00
CA ALA A 122 -2.94 -8.95 43.73
C ALA A 122 -4.40 -9.37 43.96
N HIS A 123 -5.06 -8.75 44.94
CA HIS A 123 -6.46 -9.00 45.28
C HIS A 123 -7.46 -8.61 44.16
N LEU A 124 -7.05 -7.76 43.22
CA LEU A 124 -7.89 -7.30 42.10
C LEU A 124 -7.85 -8.24 40.89
N GLY A 125 -7.02 -9.29 40.90
CA GLY A 125 -7.08 -10.37 39.92
C GLY A 125 -6.33 -10.15 38.59
N CYS A 126 -5.33 -9.27 38.55
CA CYS A 126 -4.49 -9.10 37.36
C CYS A 126 -3.56 -10.30 37.13
N ARG A 127 -3.76 -11.04 36.03
CA ARG A 127 -3.02 -12.27 35.71
C ARG A 127 -1.72 -11.99 34.95
N LYS A 128 -0.70 -12.82 35.22
CA LYS A 128 0.58 -12.80 34.50
C LYS A 128 0.33 -13.01 33.00
N PRO A 129 0.93 -12.18 32.11
CA PRO A 129 0.73 -12.33 30.67
C PRO A 129 1.57 -13.48 30.10
N ASP A 130 1.20 -13.96 28.92
CA ASP A 130 2.04 -14.89 28.15
C ASP A 130 3.31 -14.16 27.69
N GLU A 131 4.47 -14.69 28.08
CA GLU A 131 5.74 -14.09 27.73
C GLU A 131 6.27 -14.49 26.34
N ASN A 132 5.54 -15.34 25.61
CA ASN A 132 5.91 -15.77 24.27
C ASN A 132 5.33 -14.87 23.17
N GLU A 133 4.40 -13.97 23.53
CA GLU A 133 3.75 -13.06 22.61
C GLU A 133 4.76 -12.02 22.09
N PRO A 134 5.03 -11.94 20.77
CA PRO A 134 5.96 -10.97 20.19
C PRO A 134 5.57 -9.53 20.49
N GLN A 135 6.57 -8.67 20.73
CA GLN A 135 6.33 -7.27 21.11
C GLN A 135 5.44 -6.50 20.12
N ILE A 136 5.57 -6.75 18.81
CA ILE A 136 4.75 -6.08 17.81
C ILE A 136 3.26 -6.44 17.94
N ASN A 137 2.94 -7.69 18.29
CA ASN A 137 1.56 -8.15 18.47
C ASN A 137 0.93 -7.43 19.67
N ARG A 138 1.69 -7.32 20.77
CA ARG A 138 1.26 -6.60 21.97
C ARG A 138 1.03 -5.12 21.70
N TRP A 139 1.96 -4.46 20.99
CA TRP A 139 1.80 -3.05 20.61
C TRP A 139 0.63 -2.82 19.65
N ILE A 140 0.30 -3.80 18.79
CA ILE A 140 -0.89 -3.72 17.95
C ILE A 140 -2.15 -3.82 18.81
N LEU A 141 -2.23 -4.76 19.76
CA LEU A 141 -3.37 -4.86 20.67
C LEU A 141 -3.55 -3.60 21.52
N GLU A 142 -2.45 -3.08 22.08
CA GLU A 142 -2.42 -1.82 22.84
C GLU A 142 -2.94 -0.65 21.98
N TRP A 143 -2.44 -0.54 20.74
CA TRP A 143 -2.90 0.46 19.77
C TRP A 143 -4.39 0.29 19.43
N GLY A 144 -4.84 -0.93 19.19
CA GLY A 144 -6.21 -1.24 18.80
C GLY A 144 -7.20 -0.92 19.91
N LYS A 145 -6.91 -1.35 21.14
CA LYS A 145 -7.74 -1.09 22.32
C LYS A 145 -8.02 0.40 22.49
N TYR A 146 -6.97 1.23 22.45
CA TYR A 146 -7.09 2.68 22.55
C TYR A 146 -7.82 3.30 21.35
N ASN A 147 -7.39 2.98 20.13
CA ASN A 147 -7.89 3.64 18.93
C ASN A 147 -9.31 3.24 18.54
N CYS A 148 -9.71 1.99 18.78
CA CYS A 148 -11.09 1.54 18.54
C CYS A 148 -12.07 2.19 19.52
N ARG A 149 -11.68 2.42 20.79
CA ARG A 149 -12.49 3.20 21.75
C ARG A 149 -12.60 4.66 21.33
N LEU A 150 -11.46 5.27 21.00
CA LEU A 150 -11.40 6.67 20.58
C LEU A 150 -12.22 6.92 19.30
N MET A 151 -12.18 5.99 18.34
CA MET A 151 -13.06 6.05 17.16
C MET A 151 -14.52 6.08 17.60
N LYS A 152 -15.01 5.08 18.36
CA LYS A 152 -16.41 5.03 18.81
C LYS A 152 -16.85 6.31 19.54
N GLU A 153 -15.96 6.93 20.32
CA GLU A 153 -16.22 8.22 20.98
C GLU A 153 -16.37 9.36 19.97
N LYS A 154 -15.40 9.53 19.05
CA LYS A 154 -15.46 10.58 18.01
C LYS A 154 -16.61 10.38 17.03
N GLU A 155 -16.99 9.13 16.75
CA GLU A 155 -18.17 8.82 15.94
C GLU A 155 -19.44 9.37 16.60
N LYS A 156 -19.61 9.19 17.92
CA LYS A 156 -20.76 9.71 18.65
C LYS A 156 -20.84 11.24 18.57
N LEU A 157 -19.72 11.93 18.80
CA LEU A 157 -19.64 13.39 18.71
C LEU A 157 -20.02 13.89 17.31
N LEU A 158 -19.40 13.30 16.27
CA LEU A 158 -19.69 13.64 14.87
C LEU A 158 -21.16 13.44 14.53
N THR A 159 -21.76 12.33 14.97
CA THR A 159 -23.19 12.08 14.72
C THR A 159 -24.13 12.98 15.51
N GLY A 160 -23.68 13.52 16.64
CA GLY A 160 -24.45 14.48 17.45
C GLY A 160 -24.43 15.89 16.86
N GLU A 161 -23.26 16.34 16.40
CA GLU A 161 -23.08 17.69 15.85
C GLU A 161 -23.55 17.82 14.39
N CYS A 162 -23.41 16.78 13.57
CA CYS A 162 -23.84 16.79 12.17
C CYS A 162 -25.29 16.31 12.02
N SER A 163 -26.24 17.24 11.89
CA SER A 163 -27.67 16.93 11.71
C SER A 163 -27.97 16.34 10.33
N VAL A 164 -28.34 15.06 10.29
CA VAL A 164 -28.71 14.37 9.04
C VAL A 164 -30.15 14.69 8.67
N ASN A 165 -30.38 15.73 7.87
CA ASN A 165 -31.55 15.68 7.00
C ASN A 165 -31.14 14.80 5.82
N ARG A 166 -31.84 13.67 5.58
CA ARG A 166 -31.45 12.58 4.63
C ARG A 166 -31.17 13.01 3.17
N LYS A 167 -31.27 14.31 2.86
CA LYS A 167 -31.06 14.91 1.54
C LYS A 167 -30.04 16.06 1.51
N LYS A 168 -29.44 16.48 2.64
CA LYS A 168 -28.46 17.59 2.69
C LYS A 168 -27.37 17.33 3.73
N SER A 169 -26.11 17.52 3.35
CA SER A 169 -24.96 17.56 4.27
C SER A 169 -25.03 18.79 5.17
N ASP A 170 -24.77 18.62 6.46
CA ASP A 170 -24.68 19.70 7.42
C ASP A 170 -23.36 20.47 7.24
N CYS A 171 -23.45 21.73 6.84
CA CYS A 171 -22.29 22.61 6.62
C CYS A 171 -22.07 23.59 7.78
N SER A 172 -22.70 23.37 8.94
CA SER A 172 -22.49 24.21 10.12
C SER A 172 -21.02 24.18 10.55
N THR A 173 -20.57 25.27 11.18
CA THR A 173 -19.21 25.35 11.74
C THR A 173 -18.96 24.22 12.75
N GLY A 174 -19.99 23.83 13.52
CA GLY A 174 -19.93 22.70 14.46
C GLY A 174 -19.65 21.38 13.75
N CYS A 175 -20.47 21.00 12.77
CA CYS A 175 -20.26 19.78 12.00
C CYS A 175 -18.92 19.76 11.26
N ASN A 176 -18.51 20.88 10.64
CA ASN A 176 -17.23 20.98 9.94
C ASN A 176 -16.03 20.77 10.90
N ASN A 177 -16.09 21.32 12.10
CA ASN A 177 -15.05 21.17 13.12
C ASN A 177 -14.93 19.71 13.59
N GLU A 178 -16.05 19.04 13.85
CA GLU A 178 -16.04 17.62 14.24
C GLU A 178 -15.56 16.72 13.10
N CYS A 179 -15.99 17.01 11.87
CA CYS A 179 -15.52 16.30 10.69
C CYS A 179 -14.02 16.49 10.47
N TYR A 180 -13.47 17.70 10.62
CA TYR A 180 -12.03 17.93 10.56
C TYR A 180 -11.28 17.13 11.64
N THR A 181 -11.80 17.13 12.86
CA THR A 181 -11.24 16.37 13.99
C THR A 181 -11.23 14.87 13.70
N TYR A 182 -12.33 14.36 13.16
CA TYR A 182 -12.47 12.96 12.76
C TYR A 182 -11.53 12.58 11.61
N ARG A 183 -11.42 13.42 10.57
CA ARG A 183 -10.45 13.23 9.47
C ARG A 183 -9.01 13.17 9.99
N SER A 184 -8.63 14.09 10.87
CA SER A 184 -7.30 14.10 11.48
C SER A 184 -7.02 12.81 12.25
N LEU A 185 -8.01 12.33 13.02
CA LEU A 185 -7.93 11.06 13.73
C LEU A 185 -7.73 9.87 12.77
N ILE A 186 -8.57 9.76 11.74
CA ILE A 186 -8.49 8.67 10.75
C ILE A 186 -7.13 8.70 10.04
N ASN A 187 -6.66 9.86 9.60
CA ASN A 187 -5.37 9.99 8.94
C ASN A 187 -4.19 9.61 9.84
N ARG A 188 -4.22 10.00 11.11
CA ARG A 188 -3.20 9.60 12.09
C ARG A 188 -3.21 8.07 12.27
N GLN A 189 -4.38 7.50 12.54
CA GLN A 189 -4.52 6.07 12.78
C GLN A 189 -4.13 5.23 11.55
N ARG A 190 -4.45 5.70 10.33
CA ARG A 190 -4.05 5.06 9.06
C ARG A 190 -2.54 4.92 8.97
N TYR A 191 -1.87 6.03 9.24
CA TYR A 191 -0.42 6.07 9.23
C TYR A 191 0.14 5.08 10.26
N GLU A 192 -0.32 5.15 11.50
CA GLU A 192 0.14 4.29 12.60
C GLU A 192 -0.05 2.80 12.29
N VAL A 193 -1.26 2.39 11.88
CA VAL A 193 -1.56 0.98 11.59
C VAL A 193 -0.81 0.49 10.35
N SER A 194 -0.53 1.35 9.37
CA SER A 194 0.30 0.98 8.22
C SER A 194 1.75 0.66 8.62
N ILE A 195 2.29 1.39 9.60
CA ILE A 195 3.65 1.15 10.12
C ILE A 195 3.67 -0.11 10.99
N LEU A 196 2.68 -0.28 11.86
CA LEU A 196 2.54 -1.49 12.68
C LEU A 196 2.36 -2.74 11.82
N GLY A 197 1.51 -2.67 10.80
CA GLY A 197 1.25 -3.76 9.85
C GLY A 197 2.51 -4.21 9.10
N LYS A 198 3.37 -3.29 8.67
CA LYS A 198 4.65 -3.62 8.04
C LYS A 198 5.58 -4.40 8.98
N LYS A 199 5.59 -4.09 10.28
CA LYS A 199 6.37 -4.84 11.28
C LYS A 199 5.73 -6.19 11.59
N TYR A 200 4.41 -6.25 11.69
CA TYR A 200 3.65 -7.48 11.94
C TYR A 200 3.89 -8.56 10.88
N ILE A 201 3.88 -8.19 9.58
CA ILE A 201 4.13 -9.13 8.48
C ILE A 201 5.49 -9.85 8.63
N LYS A 202 6.52 -9.16 9.17
CA LYS A 202 7.83 -9.80 9.42
C LYS A 202 7.73 -10.89 10.50
N VAL A 203 6.93 -10.67 11.53
CA VAL A 203 6.70 -11.63 12.61
C VAL A 203 5.83 -12.81 12.16
N VAL A 204 4.78 -12.56 11.37
CA VAL A 204 3.96 -13.62 10.76
C VAL A 204 4.82 -14.54 9.89
N ARG A 205 5.64 -13.98 9.00
CA ARG A 205 6.56 -14.76 8.15
C ARG A 205 7.52 -15.61 8.99
N TYR A 206 8.07 -15.05 10.07
CA TYR A 206 8.96 -15.79 10.97
C TYR A 206 8.25 -16.93 11.73
N THR A 207 7.06 -16.65 12.28
CA THR A 207 6.30 -17.61 13.10
C THR A 207 5.72 -18.76 12.28
N ILE A 208 5.23 -18.50 11.06
CA ILE A 208 4.81 -19.55 10.11
C ILE A 208 6.00 -20.47 9.78
N PHE A 209 7.15 -19.88 9.44
CA PHE A 209 8.33 -20.64 8.99
C PHE A 209 8.98 -21.49 10.10
N ARG A 210 8.93 -21.03 11.36
CA ARG A 210 9.62 -21.68 12.50
C ARG A 210 8.69 -22.48 13.42
N ARG A 211 7.46 -22.02 13.65
CA ARG A 211 6.57 -22.54 14.72
C ARG A 211 5.29 -23.19 14.18
N LYS A 212 5.02 -23.14 12.86
CA LYS A 212 3.78 -23.65 12.23
C LYS A 212 2.49 -23.10 12.89
N ILE A 213 2.55 -21.90 13.46
CA ILE A 213 1.38 -21.23 14.06
C ILE A 213 0.69 -20.43 12.94
N VAL A 214 -0.61 -20.66 12.76
CA VAL A 214 -1.44 -19.88 11.83
C VAL A 214 -1.86 -18.59 12.54
N GLN A 215 -1.37 -17.45 12.07
CA GLN A 215 -1.83 -16.13 12.49
C GLN A 215 -2.49 -15.39 11.31
N PRO A 216 -3.36 -14.41 11.57
CA PRO A 216 -3.98 -13.61 10.50
C PRO A 216 -2.94 -12.92 9.62
N ASP A 217 -3.21 -12.83 8.32
CA ASP A 217 -2.25 -12.36 7.31
C ASP A 217 -1.94 -10.86 7.38
N ASN A 218 -2.76 -10.08 8.07
CA ASN A 218 -2.54 -8.65 8.29
C ASN A 218 -2.94 -8.20 9.71
N ALA A 219 -2.45 -7.03 10.12
CA ALA A 219 -2.62 -6.50 11.46
C ALA A 219 -4.07 -6.12 11.81
N LEU A 220 -4.91 -5.80 10.81
CA LEU A 220 -6.31 -5.43 11.04
C LEU A 220 -7.16 -6.66 11.34
N ASP A 221 -6.92 -7.75 10.62
CA ASP A 221 -7.57 -9.04 10.91
C ASP A 221 -7.11 -9.58 12.26
N PHE A 222 -5.83 -9.42 12.57
CA PHE A 222 -5.31 -9.70 13.91
C PHE A 222 -6.04 -8.89 14.99
N LEU A 223 -6.29 -7.60 14.77
CA LEU A 223 -7.07 -6.77 15.69
C LEU A 223 -8.54 -7.22 15.81
N LYS A 224 -9.21 -7.51 14.69
CA LYS A 224 -10.62 -7.96 14.71
C LYS A 224 -10.79 -9.25 15.51
N LEU A 225 -9.82 -10.15 15.46
CA LEU A 225 -9.87 -11.44 16.14
C LEU A 225 -9.49 -11.35 17.62
N ASN A 226 -8.52 -10.49 17.96
CA ASN A 226 -7.88 -10.51 19.28
C ASN A 226 -8.16 -9.26 20.14
N CYS A 227 -8.87 -8.26 19.62
CA CYS A 227 -9.24 -7.05 20.37
C CYS A 227 -10.77 -6.90 20.43
N SER A 228 -11.34 -7.07 21.63
CA SER A 228 -12.78 -6.95 21.90
C SER A 228 -13.36 -5.61 21.45
N GLU A 229 -12.63 -4.52 21.64
CA GLU A 229 -13.05 -3.17 21.32
C GLU A 229 -13.17 -2.94 19.80
N CYS A 230 -12.39 -3.69 19.02
CA CYS A 230 -12.32 -3.59 17.57
C CYS A 230 -13.25 -4.58 16.84
N LYS A 231 -13.92 -5.49 17.54
CA LYS A 231 -14.71 -6.57 16.93
C LYS A 231 -15.79 -6.06 15.96
N ASP A 232 -16.46 -4.97 16.32
CA ASP A 232 -17.54 -4.37 15.53
C ASP A 232 -17.07 -3.25 14.58
N ILE A 233 -15.76 -3.04 14.47
CA ILE A 233 -15.20 -1.99 13.62
C ILE A 233 -15.01 -2.50 12.21
N ASP A 234 -15.65 -1.85 11.25
CA ASP A 234 -15.35 -2.02 9.84
C ASP A 234 -14.14 -1.17 9.43
N PHE A 235 -12.97 -1.80 9.41
CA PHE A 235 -11.73 -1.17 8.95
C PHE A 235 -11.66 -0.95 7.44
N LYS A 236 -12.61 -1.43 6.63
CA LYS A 236 -12.54 -1.26 5.16
C LYS A 236 -12.78 0.21 4.73
N PRO A 237 -13.86 0.90 5.15
CA PRO A 237 -14.04 2.33 4.92
C PRO A 237 -12.89 3.18 5.47
N PHE A 238 -12.24 2.69 6.53
CA PHE A 238 -11.10 3.33 7.14
C PHE A 238 -9.90 3.46 6.20
N PHE A 239 -9.77 2.74 5.07
CA PHE A 239 -8.75 3.00 4.05
C PHE A 239 -9.29 3.60 2.75
N GLU A 240 -10.61 3.61 2.58
CA GLU A 240 -11.25 3.99 1.33
C GLU A 240 -11.58 5.49 1.22
N PHE A 241 -11.86 6.16 2.35
CA PHE A 241 -12.47 7.52 2.36
C PHE A 241 -11.83 8.49 3.35
N GLU A 242 -11.75 9.79 3.04
CA GLU A 242 -11.09 10.78 3.89
C GLU A 242 -11.65 10.89 5.32
N TYR A 243 -12.97 10.76 5.46
CA TYR A 243 -13.71 10.71 6.71
C TYR A 243 -14.26 9.30 7.00
N GLY A 244 -13.64 8.25 6.46
CA GLY A 244 -14.06 6.86 6.64
C GLY A 244 -15.52 6.63 6.26
N LYS A 245 -16.27 5.89 7.10
CA LYS A 245 -17.70 5.61 6.84
C LYS A 245 -18.63 6.85 6.93
N TYR A 246 -18.11 8.01 7.34
CA TYR A 246 -18.87 9.27 7.45
C TYR A 246 -18.55 10.27 6.37
N GLU A 247 -17.88 9.85 5.30
CA GLU A 247 -17.59 10.67 4.11
C GLU A 247 -18.80 11.51 3.70
N GLU A 248 -19.98 10.89 3.54
CA GLU A 248 -21.18 11.59 3.10
C GLU A 248 -21.75 12.58 4.12
N LYS A 249 -21.50 12.37 5.42
CA LYS A 249 -21.92 13.31 6.47
C LYS A 249 -20.99 14.50 6.60
N CYS A 250 -19.70 14.29 6.33
CA CYS A 250 -18.66 15.29 6.49
C CYS A 250 -18.32 16.09 5.24
N MET A 251 -18.82 15.66 4.09
CA MET A 251 -18.75 16.45 2.87
C MET A 251 -19.85 17.50 2.87
N CYS A 252 -19.50 18.76 3.13
CA CYS A 252 -20.40 19.89 2.88
C CYS A 252 -20.84 19.92 1.41
N GLN A 253 -22.02 20.50 1.13
CA GLN A 253 -22.68 20.63 -0.18
C GLN A 253 -21.74 21.14 -1.29
N SER A 254 -20.64 21.80 -0.94
CA SER A 254 -19.56 22.25 -1.83
C SER A 254 -18.78 21.13 -2.55
N TYR A 255 -18.84 19.87 -2.07
CA TYR A 255 -18.27 18.68 -2.73
C TYR A 255 -19.26 17.94 -3.64
N ILE A 256 -20.57 18.20 -3.52
CA ILE A 256 -21.60 17.52 -4.30
C ILE A 256 -21.44 17.81 -5.80
N ASP A 257 -20.96 19.00 -6.17
CA ASP A 257 -20.68 19.32 -7.58
C ASP A 257 -19.63 18.40 -8.21
N LEU A 258 -18.72 17.80 -7.42
CA LEU A 258 -17.66 16.88 -7.89
C LEU A 258 -18.14 15.43 -7.95
N LYS A 259 -19.06 15.02 -7.05
CA LYS A 259 -19.64 13.68 -6.99
C LYS A 259 -20.82 13.58 -7.93
N ILE A 260 -20.62 12.91 -9.06
CA ILE A 260 -21.69 12.75 -10.05
C ILE A 260 -22.57 11.57 -9.65
N GLN A 261 -23.88 11.73 -9.67
CA GLN A 261 -24.85 10.64 -9.60
C GLN A 261 -25.74 10.72 -10.83
N PHE A 262 -25.79 9.63 -11.60
CA PHE A 262 -26.70 9.51 -12.73
C PHE A 262 -28.07 9.09 -12.17
N LYS A 263 -29.10 9.92 -12.32
CA LYS A 263 -30.43 9.64 -11.75
C LYS A 263 -31.14 8.49 -12.44
N ASN A 264 -30.95 8.34 -13.76
CA ASN A 264 -31.72 7.41 -14.60
C ASN A 264 -30.85 6.61 -15.60
N ASN A 265 -29.53 6.80 -15.61
CA ASN A 265 -28.65 6.13 -16.58
C ASN A 265 -27.79 5.09 -15.86
N ASP A 266 -27.86 3.86 -16.36
CA ASP A 266 -26.91 2.82 -16.05
C ASP A 266 -25.52 3.23 -16.60
N ILE A 267 -24.46 3.07 -15.80
CA ILE A 267 -23.09 3.37 -16.23
C ILE A 267 -22.74 2.55 -17.49
N CYS A 268 -23.29 1.34 -17.62
CA CYS A 268 -23.08 0.50 -18.78
C CYS A 268 -23.78 1.00 -20.05
N SER A 269 -24.76 1.91 -19.97
CA SER A 269 -25.55 2.33 -21.13
C SER A 269 -24.91 3.44 -21.97
N PHE A 270 -23.89 4.13 -21.45
CA PHE A 270 -23.25 5.24 -22.18
C PHE A 270 -22.57 4.75 -23.48
N ASN A 271 -22.76 5.54 -24.54
CA ASN A 271 -22.39 5.22 -25.91
C ASN A 271 -21.54 6.36 -26.53
N ALA A 272 -20.34 6.00 -27.00
CA ALA A 272 -19.34 6.92 -27.53
C ALA A 272 -19.78 7.69 -28.78
N GLN A 273 -20.79 7.23 -29.49
CA GLN A 273 -21.31 7.85 -30.71
C GLN A 273 -22.45 8.84 -30.45
N THR A 274 -23.19 8.69 -29.34
CA THR A 274 -24.36 9.51 -29.02
C THR A 274 -24.16 10.44 -27.83
N ASP A 275 -23.37 10.03 -26.83
CA ASP A 275 -23.27 10.73 -25.55
C ASP A 275 -22.00 11.60 -25.45
N THR A 276 -21.20 11.65 -26.52
CA THR A 276 -20.02 12.50 -26.64
C THR A 276 -20.39 13.93 -27.00
N VAL A 277 -19.65 14.89 -26.47
CA VAL A 277 -19.70 16.29 -26.95
C VAL A 277 -18.67 16.59 -28.03
N SER A 278 -17.77 15.66 -28.33
CA SER A 278 -16.79 15.86 -29.39
C SER A 278 -17.45 15.84 -30.76
N SER A 279 -17.15 16.86 -31.55
CA SER A 279 -17.54 16.95 -32.96
C SER A 279 -16.85 15.90 -33.85
N ASP A 280 -15.70 15.37 -33.40
CA ASP A 280 -14.94 14.34 -34.08
C ASP A 280 -15.25 12.95 -33.49
N LYS A 281 -15.88 12.10 -34.30
CA LYS A 281 -16.32 10.76 -33.89
C LYS A 281 -15.24 9.68 -34.02
N ARG A 282 -13.98 10.06 -34.26
CA ARG A 282 -12.86 9.13 -34.18
C ARG A 282 -12.74 8.63 -32.74
N PHE A 283 -12.89 7.33 -32.55
CA PHE A 283 -12.84 6.70 -31.24
C PHE A 283 -11.71 5.67 -31.17
N CYS A 284 -11.63 4.92 -30.07
CA CYS A 284 -10.52 4.01 -29.82
C CYS A 284 -10.44 2.87 -30.84
N LEU A 285 -9.23 2.64 -31.34
CA LEU A 285 -8.91 1.59 -32.31
C LEU A 285 -8.71 0.22 -31.64
N GLU A 286 -8.92 -0.85 -32.40
CA GLU A 286 -8.60 -2.21 -31.99
C GLU A 286 -7.11 -2.34 -31.59
N LYS A 287 -6.83 -3.18 -30.59
CA LYS A 287 -5.48 -3.35 -30.05
C LYS A 287 -4.60 -4.11 -31.04
N LYS A 288 -3.81 -3.40 -31.84
CA LYS A 288 -2.86 -4.00 -32.81
C LYS A 288 -1.87 -4.98 -32.16
N GLU A 289 -1.40 -5.94 -32.95
CA GLU A 289 -0.40 -6.96 -32.58
C GLU A 289 0.99 -6.34 -32.32
N PHE A 290 1.63 -6.82 -31.26
CA PHE A 290 3.02 -6.59 -30.80
C PHE A 290 3.69 -5.25 -31.14
N LYS A 291 3.50 -4.25 -30.27
CA LYS A 291 4.51 -3.19 -30.09
C LYS A 291 5.56 -3.66 -29.08
N PRO A 292 6.86 -3.38 -29.26
CA PRO A 292 7.85 -3.57 -28.20
C PRO A 292 7.62 -2.55 -27.06
N TRP A 293 8.23 -2.81 -25.90
CA TRP A 293 8.32 -1.77 -24.88
C TRP A 293 9.12 -0.62 -25.44
N GLN A 294 8.55 0.57 -25.37
CA GLN A 294 9.25 1.73 -25.86
C GLN A 294 10.14 2.29 -24.75
N CYS A 295 11.42 2.44 -25.07
CA CYS A 295 12.43 3.05 -24.21
C CYS A 295 13.24 4.07 -25.00
N ASP A 296 13.90 5.00 -24.30
CA ASP A 296 14.82 5.95 -24.92
C ASP A 296 16.05 5.22 -25.45
N LYS A 297 16.29 5.28 -26.76
CA LYS A 297 17.67 5.31 -27.26
C LYS A 297 17.90 6.08 -28.55
N ASN A 298 16.88 6.44 -29.36
CA ASN A 298 17.12 7.10 -30.66
C ASN A 298 15.95 7.93 -31.26
N SER A 299 14.93 8.36 -30.51
CA SER A 299 13.88 9.23 -31.08
C SER A 299 14.19 10.71 -30.89
N PHE A 300 14.11 11.49 -31.97
CA PHE A 300 14.10 12.95 -31.94
C PHE A 300 12.91 13.52 -31.13
N GLU A 301 11.95 12.67 -30.75
CA GLU A 301 10.81 12.98 -29.90
C GLU A 301 10.96 12.34 -28.50
N THR A 302 10.82 13.15 -27.45
CA THR A 302 10.81 12.70 -26.05
C THR A 302 9.40 12.32 -25.62
N VAL A 303 8.87 11.23 -26.16
CA VAL A 303 7.46 10.81 -25.93
C VAL A 303 7.23 10.11 -24.58
N HIS A 304 8.22 10.11 -23.68
CA HIS A 304 8.07 9.70 -22.28
C HIS A 304 9.16 10.33 -21.40
N HIS A 305 8.99 10.25 -20.08
CA HIS A 305 10.02 10.73 -19.14
C HIS A 305 11.31 9.90 -19.22
N LYS A 306 12.46 10.56 -19.00
CA LYS A 306 13.79 9.93 -19.01
C LYS A 306 13.86 8.73 -18.07
N GLY A 307 14.35 7.60 -18.59
CA GLY A 307 14.56 6.37 -17.82
C GLY A 307 13.29 5.54 -17.60
N VAL A 308 12.19 5.89 -18.27
CA VAL A 308 10.93 5.14 -18.26
C VAL A 308 10.83 4.31 -19.52
N CYS A 309 10.31 3.09 -19.41
CA CYS A 309 9.88 2.31 -20.57
C CYS A 309 8.38 2.10 -20.52
N VAL A 310 7.70 2.36 -21.64
CA VAL A 310 6.24 2.35 -21.69
C VAL A 310 5.72 1.07 -22.32
N SER A 311 4.76 0.45 -21.63
CA SER A 311 4.21 -0.83 -22.03
C SER A 311 3.40 -0.71 -23.33
N PRO A 312 3.35 -1.79 -24.15
CA PRO A 312 2.51 -1.82 -25.35
C PRO A 312 1.04 -1.56 -25.06
N ARG A 313 0.57 -1.91 -23.84
CA ARG A 313 -0.77 -1.58 -23.33
C ARG A 313 -0.96 -0.06 -23.28
N ARG A 314 -0.07 0.67 -22.59
CA ARG A 314 -0.17 2.14 -22.46
C ARG A 314 0.04 2.86 -23.80
N GLN A 315 0.90 2.33 -24.68
CA GLN A 315 1.07 2.87 -26.05
C GLN A 315 -0.17 2.71 -26.93
N GLY A 316 -1.05 1.75 -26.63
CA GLY A 316 -2.32 1.51 -27.32
C GLY A 316 -3.53 1.93 -26.49
N PHE A 317 -3.34 2.76 -25.46
CA PHE A 317 -4.34 3.12 -24.48
C PHE A 317 -5.50 3.91 -25.11
N CYS A 318 -6.74 3.59 -24.72
CA CYS A 318 -7.93 4.28 -25.18
C CYS A 318 -8.14 5.59 -24.42
N LEU A 319 -7.82 6.72 -25.05
CA LEU A 319 -8.11 8.05 -24.51
C LEU A 319 -9.52 8.55 -24.87
N GLY A 320 -10.26 7.80 -25.71
CA GLY A 320 -11.60 8.15 -26.18
C GLY A 320 -11.65 9.53 -26.82
N ASN A 321 -12.76 10.22 -26.64
CA ASN A 321 -12.99 11.54 -27.23
C ASN A 321 -12.18 12.65 -26.56
N LEU A 322 -11.58 12.42 -25.38
CA LEU A 322 -10.73 13.42 -24.71
C LEU A 322 -9.58 13.88 -25.61
N ASN A 323 -9.10 13.01 -26.50
CA ASN A 323 -8.06 13.31 -27.48
C ASN A 323 -8.57 14.12 -28.69
N TYR A 324 -9.88 14.13 -28.91
CA TYR A 324 -10.53 14.71 -30.09
C TYR A 324 -11.34 15.97 -29.77
N LEU A 325 -11.51 16.32 -28.48
CA LEU A 325 -12.10 17.60 -28.07
C LEU A 325 -11.34 18.77 -28.70
N LEU A 326 -12.09 19.62 -29.40
CA LEU A 326 -11.67 20.93 -29.89
C LEU A 326 -11.89 22.01 -28.82
N ASN A 327 -11.34 23.21 -29.03
CA ASN A 327 -11.48 24.32 -28.08
C ASN A 327 -12.95 24.66 -27.81
N ASP A 328 -13.81 24.64 -28.84
CA ASP A 328 -15.25 24.91 -28.68
C ASP A 328 -15.97 23.78 -27.92
N ASP A 329 -15.61 22.51 -28.18
CA ASP A 329 -16.15 21.36 -27.46
C ASP A 329 -15.85 21.46 -25.96
N ILE A 330 -14.63 21.90 -25.62
CA ILE A 330 -14.17 22.02 -24.23
C ILE A 330 -15.17 22.83 -23.43
N TYR A 331 -15.70 23.95 -23.94
CA TYR A 331 -16.67 24.83 -23.24
C TYR A 331 -17.95 24.11 -22.80
N ASN A 332 -18.35 23.06 -23.51
CA ASN A 332 -19.54 22.27 -23.21
C ASN A 332 -19.26 21.09 -22.25
N VAL A 333 -18.00 20.79 -21.95
CA VAL A 333 -17.62 19.72 -21.02
C VAL A 333 -17.77 20.17 -19.56
N HIS A 334 -18.99 20.09 -19.03
CA HIS A 334 -19.24 20.23 -17.59
C HIS A 334 -18.80 18.98 -16.81
N ASN A 335 -18.87 19.02 -15.48
CA ASN A 335 -18.40 17.92 -14.65
C ASN A 335 -19.00 16.54 -15.02
N SER A 336 -20.32 16.47 -15.15
CA SER A 336 -21.02 15.24 -15.54
C SER A 336 -20.53 14.72 -16.89
N GLN A 337 -20.36 15.62 -17.86
CA GLN A 337 -19.86 15.26 -19.19
C GLN A 337 -18.41 14.77 -19.15
N LEU A 338 -17.54 15.41 -18.35
CA LEU A 338 -16.15 14.96 -18.17
C LEU A 338 -16.11 13.50 -17.72
N LEU A 339 -16.94 13.13 -16.75
CA LEU A 339 -17.03 11.73 -16.31
C LEU A 339 -17.58 10.81 -17.41
N ILE A 340 -18.58 11.25 -18.18
CA ILE A 340 -19.14 10.47 -19.28
C ILE A 340 -18.04 10.16 -20.32
N GLU A 341 -17.21 11.14 -20.70
CA GLU A 341 -16.09 10.92 -21.63
C GLU A 341 -15.08 9.89 -21.09
N ILE A 342 -14.76 9.94 -19.79
CA ILE A 342 -13.87 8.98 -19.14
C ILE A 342 -14.52 7.59 -19.03
N ILE A 343 -15.82 7.51 -18.73
CA ILE A 343 -16.60 6.26 -18.67
C ILE A 343 -16.61 5.59 -20.05
N MET A 344 -16.87 6.33 -21.12
CA MET A 344 -16.89 5.79 -22.48
C MET A 344 -15.52 5.28 -22.91
N ALA A 345 -14.45 6.05 -22.62
CA ALA A 345 -13.08 5.63 -22.91
C ALA A 345 -12.69 4.35 -22.14
N SER A 346 -12.92 4.34 -20.83
CA SER A 346 -12.57 3.21 -19.95
C SER A 346 -13.38 1.95 -20.26
N LYS A 347 -14.68 2.08 -20.57
CA LYS A 347 -15.51 0.98 -21.06
C LYS A 347 -14.90 0.34 -22.30
N GLN A 348 -14.52 1.15 -23.28
CA GLN A 348 -13.91 0.66 -24.50
C GLN A 348 -12.52 0.07 -24.26
N GLU A 349 -11.71 0.63 -23.37
CA GLU A 349 -10.43 0.05 -22.94
C GLU A 349 -10.63 -1.36 -22.37
N GLY A 350 -11.58 -1.52 -21.45
CA GLY A 350 -11.92 -2.82 -20.85
C GLY A 350 -12.32 -3.85 -21.90
N LYS A 351 -13.23 -3.47 -22.80
CA LYS A 351 -13.67 -4.30 -23.94
C LYS A 351 -12.52 -4.75 -24.83
N LEU A 352 -11.70 -3.80 -25.26
CA LEU A 352 -10.62 -4.04 -26.21
C LEU A 352 -9.48 -4.86 -25.59
N LEU A 353 -9.13 -4.62 -24.33
CA LEU A 353 -8.16 -5.44 -23.60
C LEU A 353 -8.69 -6.86 -23.38
N TRP A 354 -9.98 -7.01 -23.07
CA TRP A 354 -10.56 -8.33 -22.86
C TRP A 354 -10.62 -9.15 -24.14
N LYS A 355 -11.03 -8.55 -25.27
CA LYS A 355 -10.96 -9.20 -26.58
C LYS A 355 -9.56 -9.74 -26.88
N LYS A 356 -8.53 -8.96 -26.55
CA LYS A 356 -7.13 -9.31 -26.82
C LYS A 356 -6.58 -10.35 -25.85
N HIS A 357 -6.92 -10.29 -24.57
CA HIS A 357 -6.23 -11.06 -23.52
C HIS A 357 -7.13 -12.02 -22.76
N GLY A 358 -8.43 -11.74 -22.59
CA GLY A 358 -9.35 -12.53 -21.76
C GLY A 358 -9.70 -13.92 -22.31
N THR A 359 -9.55 -14.10 -23.63
CA THR A 359 -9.77 -15.40 -24.30
C THR A 359 -8.50 -16.25 -24.38
N ILE A 360 -7.32 -15.62 -24.35
CA ILE A 360 -6.00 -16.25 -24.55
C ILE A 360 -5.30 -16.54 -23.22
N LEU A 361 -5.36 -15.60 -22.28
CA LEU A 361 -4.73 -15.70 -20.96
C LEU A 361 -5.70 -16.25 -19.93
N ASP A 362 -5.17 -16.75 -18.81
CA ASP A 362 -5.98 -17.00 -17.63
C ASP A 362 -6.59 -15.69 -17.08
N ASN A 363 -7.66 -15.85 -16.29
CA ASN A 363 -8.43 -14.72 -15.76
C ASN A 363 -7.56 -13.72 -14.99
N GLN A 364 -6.62 -14.23 -14.18
CA GLN A 364 -5.79 -13.40 -13.32
C GLN A 364 -4.87 -12.49 -14.15
N ASN A 365 -4.26 -13.04 -15.21
CA ASN A 365 -3.40 -12.27 -16.10
C ASN A 365 -4.16 -11.28 -16.97
N ALA A 366 -5.35 -11.66 -17.48
CA ALA A 366 -6.21 -10.72 -18.19
C ALA A 366 -6.66 -9.56 -17.28
N CYS A 367 -7.12 -9.85 -16.06
CA CYS A 367 -7.51 -8.84 -15.09
C CYS A 367 -6.36 -7.93 -14.64
N LYS A 368 -5.09 -8.37 -14.75
CA LYS A 368 -3.94 -7.52 -14.50
C LYS A 368 -3.83 -6.40 -15.54
N TYR A 369 -4.03 -6.68 -16.83
CA TYR A 369 -4.07 -5.63 -17.86
C TYR A 369 -5.18 -4.61 -17.59
N ILE A 370 -6.35 -5.08 -17.14
CA ILE A 370 -7.49 -4.22 -16.78
C ILE A 370 -7.13 -3.31 -15.60
N ASN A 371 -6.59 -3.88 -14.52
CA ASN A 371 -6.16 -3.10 -13.35
C ASN A 371 -5.05 -2.09 -13.68
N ASP A 372 -4.07 -2.48 -14.50
CA ASP A 372 -3.00 -1.58 -14.93
C ASP A 372 -3.55 -0.40 -15.76
N SER A 373 -4.53 -0.63 -16.65
CA SER A 373 -5.17 0.46 -17.39
C SER A 373 -6.08 1.34 -16.51
N TYR A 374 -6.79 0.74 -15.54
CA TYR A 374 -7.59 1.48 -14.57
C TYR A 374 -6.75 2.52 -13.80
N VAL A 375 -5.59 2.12 -13.27
CA VAL A 375 -4.70 3.05 -12.54
C VAL A 375 -3.95 4.01 -13.45
N ASP A 376 -3.84 3.73 -14.75
CA ASP A 376 -3.33 4.74 -15.69
C ASP A 376 -4.37 5.84 -15.97
N TYR A 377 -5.68 5.54 -16.01
CA TYR A 377 -6.72 6.58 -16.04
C TYR A 377 -6.59 7.53 -14.84
N LYS A 378 -6.31 6.99 -13.64
CA LYS A 378 -6.03 7.81 -12.45
C LYS A 378 -4.92 8.82 -12.72
N ASP A 379 -3.77 8.35 -13.20
CA ASP A 379 -2.61 9.20 -13.40
C ASP A 379 -2.81 10.20 -14.54
N ILE A 380 -3.55 9.84 -15.59
CA ILE A 380 -3.95 10.77 -16.64
C ILE A 380 -4.87 11.87 -16.09
N VAL A 381 -5.91 11.51 -15.33
CA VAL A 381 -6.85 12.48 -14.74
C VAL A 381 -6.13 13.45 -13.80
N ILE A 382 -5.26 12.95 -12.93
CA ILE A 382 -4.53 13.76 -11.94
C ILE A 382 -3.39 14.58 -12.59
N GLY A 383 -2.81 14.11 -13.70
CA GLY A 383 -1.64 14.70 -14.34
C GLY A 383 -0.32 14.21 -13.77
N ASN A 384 -0.21 12.91 -13.53
CA ASN A 384 1.00 12.19 -13.14
C ASN A 384 1.50 11.23 -14.23
N ASP A 385 0.78 11.10 -15.34
CA ASP A 385 1.12 10.17 -16.41
C ASP A 385 2.51 10.49 -17.01
N LEU A 386 3.32 9.47 -17.23
CA LEU A 386 4.71 9.55 -17.65
C LEU A 386 4.88 9.33 -19.16
N TRP A 387 3.77 9.10 -19.88
CA TRP A 387 3.72 8.94 -21.32
C TRP A 387 3.32 10.26 -21.97
N ASN A 388 4.24 10.82 -22.76
CA ASN A 388 4.19 12.17 -23.30
C ASN A 388 4.12 12.15 -24.84
N ASP A 389 3.38 11.21 -25.43
CA ASP A 389 3.07 11.31 -26.86
C ASP A 389 2.13 12.50 -27.14
N ASN A 390 2.03 12.90 -28.41
CA ASN A 390 1.23 14.06 -28.82
C ASN A 390 -0.23 13.95 -28.32
N ASN A 391 -0.81 12.75 -28.34
CA ASN A 391 -2.17 12.52 -27.87
C ASN A 391 -2.29 12.70 -26.34
N SER A 392 -1.36 12.18 -25.56
CA SER A 392 -1.39 12.27 -24.09
C SER A 392 -1.12 13.69 -23.62
N ILE A 393 -0.20 14.42 -24.28
CA ILE A 393 0.00 15.85 -24.03
C ILE A 393 -1.27 16.63 -24.33
N LYS A 394 -1.92 16.36 -25.47
CA LYS A 394 -3.18 17.03 -25.85
C LYS A 394 -4.28 16.75 -24.83
N VAL A 395 -4.49 15.49 -24.44
CA VAL A 395 -5.46 15.12 -23.40
C VAL A 395 -5.15 15.79 -22.07
N GLN A 396 -3.88 15.83 -21.66
CA GLN A 396 -3.49 16.47 -20.41
C GLN A 396 -3.82 17.97 -20.42
N ASN A 397 -3.57 18.65 -21.54
CA ASN A 397 -3.92 20.06 -21.71
C ASN A 397 -5.44 20.28 -21.68
N ASN A 398 -6.20 19.45 -22.40
CA ASN A 398 -7.66 19.49 -22.39
C ASN A 398 -8.22 19.30 -20.98
N LEU A 399 -7.72 18.29 -20.24
CA LEU A 399 -8.12 18.05 -18.86
C LEU A 399 -7.77 19.24 -17.96
N ASN A 400 -6.56 19.82 -18.09
CA ASN A 400 -6.20 21.02 -17.32
C ASN A 400 -7.20 22.15 -17.56
N LEU A 401 -7.54 22.46 -18.81
CA LEU A 401 -8.52 23.50 -19.16
C LEU A 401 -9.93 23.20 -18.61
N ILE A 402 -10.40 21.96 -18.76
CA ILE A 402 -11.72 21.53 -18.28
C ILE A 402 -11.81 21.68 -16.75
N PHE A 403 -10.80 21.20 -16.02
CA PHE A 403 -10.79 21.27 -14.56
C PHE A 403 -10.68 22.72 -14.06
N GLU A 404 -9.84 23.54 -14.68
CA GLU A 404 -9.69 24.94 -14.32
C GLU A 404 -10.98 25.72 -14.57
N ARG A 405 -11.68 25.47 -15.68
CA ARG A 405 -12.97 26.11 -15.96
C ARG A 405 -14.06 25.67 -14.99
N ASN A 406 -14.21 24.36 -14.79
CA ASN A 406 -15.30 23.83 -13.97
C ASN A 406 -15.10 24.12 -12.47
N PHE A 407 -13.84 24.24 -12.02
CA PHE A 407 -13.54 24.26 -10.59
C PHE A 407 -12.43 25.20 -10.14
N GLY A 408 -11.82 26.00 -11.02
CA GLY A 408 -10.73 26.92 -10.66
C GLY A 408 -11.12 27.90 -9.55
N TYR A 409 -12.41 28.28 -9.46
CA TYR A 409 -12.93 29.12 -8.38
C TYR A 409 -12.86 28.46 -6.98
N LYS A 410 -12.68 27.13 -6.91
CA LYS A 410 -12.45 26.35 -5.68
C LYS A 410 -10.96 26.21 -5.32
N VAL A 411 -10.04 26.74 -6.14
CA VAL A 411 -8.59 26.64 -5.98
C VAL A 411 -7.97 28.00 -5.58
N GLY A 412 -7.04 27.99 -4.63
CA GLY A 412 -6.25 29.17 -4.27
C GLY A 412 -6.00 29.33 -2.77
N ARG A 413 -5.33 30.42 -2.40
CA ARG A 413 -5.05 30.74 -0.98
C ARG A 413 -6.38 30.97 -0.25
N ASN A 414 -6.62 30.19 0.81
CA ASN A 414 -7.86 30.18 1.59
C ASN A 414 -9.11 29.63 0.87
N LYS A 415 -8.95 28.87 -0.22
CA LYS A 415 -10.04 28.13 -0.87
C LYS A 415 -10.04 26.66 -0.45
N LEU A 416 -11.06 25.91 -0.91
CA LEU A 416 -11.25 24.50 -0.57
C LEU A 416 -10.05 23.62 -0.96
N PHE A 417 -9.42 23.94 -2.10
CA PHE A 417 -8.23 23.25 -2.59
C PHE A 417 -7.08 24.25 -2.73
N LYS A 418 -5.86 23.85 -2.35
CA LYS A 418 -4.67 24.69 -2.51
C LYS A 418 -4.22 24.73 -3.98
N THR A 419 -4.38 23.62 -4.69
CA THR A 419 -3.95 23.48 -6.09
C THR A 419 -5.01 22.72 -6.89
N ILE A 420 -5.03 22.92 -8.22
CA ILE A 420 -5.89 22.15 -9.12
C ILE A 420 -5.59 20.65 -9.07
N LYS A 421 -4.34 20.28 -8.81
CA LYS A 421 -3.92 18.88 -8.66
C LYS A 421 -4.56 18.22 -7.44
N GLU A 422 -4.66 18.93 -6.32
CA GLU A 422 -5.35 18.46 -5.12
C GLU A 422 -6.85 18.24 -5.39
N LEU A 423 -7.46 19.14 -6.16
CA LEU A 423 -8.85 19.01 -6.62
C LEU A 423 -9.05 17.78 -7.52
N LYS A 424 -8.18 17.58 -8.52
CA LYS A 424 -8.20 16.42 -9.41
C LYS A 424 -8.08 15.08 -8.66
N ASN A 425 -7.26 15.03 -7.61
CA ASN A 425 -7.18 13.86 -6.73
C ASN A 425 -8.52 13.55 -6.06
N VAL A 426 -9.18 14.54 -5.48
CA VAL A 426 -10.50 14.36 -4.85
C VAL A 426 -11.56 13.99 -5.89
N TRP A 427 -11.55 14.62 -7.05
CA TRP A 427 -12.44 14.28 -8.15
C TRP A 427 -12.29 12.81 -8.57
N TRP A 428 -11.06 12.32 -8.70
CA TRP A 428 -10.81 10.91 -8.99
C TRP A 428 -11.39 10.02 -7.90
N ILE A 429 -11.10 10.26 -6.63
CA ILE A 429 -11.59 9.45 -5.49
C ILE A 429 -13.12 9.34 -5.51
N LEU A 430 -13.83 10.43 -5.80
CA LEU A 430 -15.30 10.47 -5.83
C LEU A 430 -15.92 9.71 -7.02
N ASN A 431 -15.16 9.51 -8.10
CA ASN A 431 -15.69 8.97 -9.36
C ASN A 431 -15.03 7.66 -9.81
N ARG A 432 -13.91 7.24 -9.22
CA ARG A 432 -13.10 6.06 -9.60
C ARG A 432 -13.88 4.76 -9.63
N ASN A 433 -14.88 4.59 -8.76
CA ASN A 433 -15.72 3.39 -8.75
C ASN A 433 -16.52 3.26 -10.05
N LYS A 434 -16.98 4.37 -10.62
CA LYS A 434 -17.73 4.38 -11.88
C LYS A 434 -16.83 4.10 -13.08
N VAL A 435 -15.58 4.56 -13.03
CA VAL A 435 -14.55 4.23 -14.03
C VAL A 435 -14.19 2.74 -13.99
N TRP A 436 -14.15 2.14 -12.81
CA TRP A 436 -13.95 0.69 -12.71
C TRP A 436 -15.16 -0.10 -13.24
N GLU A 437 -16.35 0.33 -12.84
CA GLU A 437 -17.61 -0.28 -13.28
C GLU A 437 -17.78 -0.22 -14.79
N SER A 438 -17.45 0.90 -15.43
CA SER A 438 -17.49 1.03 -16.89
C SER A 438 -16.51 0.08 -17.59
N MET A 439 -15.29 -0.11 -17.05
CA MET A 439 -14.35 -1.13 -17.58
C MET A 439 -14.96 -2.53 -17.50
N ARG A 440 -15.66 -2.85 -16.41
CA ARG A 440 -16.38 -4.13 -16.26
C ARG A 440 -17.52 -4.27 -17.26
N CYS A 441 -18.33 -3.22 -17.49
CA CYS A 441 -19.34 -3.22 -18.55
C CYS A 441 -18.74 -3.58 -19.91
N GLY A 442 -17.56 -3.03 -20.23
CA GLY A 442 -16.85 -3.33 -21.47
C GLY A 442 -16.40 -4.79 -21.59
N ILE A 443 -15.96 -5.39 -20.47
CA ILE A 443 -15.63 -6.82 -20.40
C ILE A 443 -16.89 -7.67 -20.63
N ASP A 444 -17.98 -7.35 -19.93
CA ASP A 444 -19.24 -8.10 -19.98
C ASP A 444 -19.88 -8.08 -21.39
N GLU A 445 -19.63 -7.04 -22.19
CA GLU A 445 -20.06 -6.98 -23.59
C GLU A 445 -19.42 -8.04 -24.50
N VAL A 446 -18.25 -8.57 -24.12
CA VAL A 446 -17.46 -9.50 -24.96
C VAL A 446 -17.15 -10.83 -24.27
N ASP A 447 -17.33 -10.93 -22.95
CA ASP A 447 -17.09 -12.16 -22.21
C ASP A 447 -18.34 -13.02 -22.05
N GLN A 448 -18.49 -14.01 -22.92
CA GLN A 448 -19.57 -15.00 -22.82
C GLN A 448 -19.51 -15.83 -21.52
N ARG A 449 -18.36 -15.87 -20.85
CA ARG A 449 -18.13 -16.67 -19.63
C ARG A 449 -18.46 -15.91 -18.34
N ARG A 450 -18.75 -14.61 -18.41
CA ARG A 450 -19.01 -13.72 -17.26
C ARG A 450 -17.95 -13.82 -16.16
N LYS A 451 -16.67 -13.91 -16.53
CA LYS A 451 -15.58 -13.92 -15.57
C LYS A 451 -15.48 -12.55 -14.90
N THR A 452 -15.18 -12.57 -13.60
CA THR A 452 -15.07 -11.35 -12.81
C THR A 452 -13.62 -10.92 -12.66
N CYS A 453 -13.37 -9.62 -12.81
CA CYS A 453 -12.14 -8.97 -12.36
C CYS A 453 -12.41 -8.20 -11.07
N GLU A 454 -11.55 -8.40 -10.08
CA GLU A 454 -11.51 -7.59 -8.88
C GLU A 454 -10.54 -6.42 -9.05
N ARG A 455 -10.88 -5.29 -8.45
CA ARG A 455 -10.06 -4.08 -8.46
C ARG A 455 -8.97 -4.20 -7.39
N ILE A 456 -7.74 -3.85 -7.75
CA ILE A 456 -6.58 -3.87 -6.86
C ILE A 456 -6.29 -2.45 -6.39
N ASP A 457 -6.91 -2.05 -5.28
CA ASP A 457 -6.87 -0.67 -4.77
C ASP A 457 -5.46 -0.24 -4.34
N GLU A 458 -4.62 -1.18 -3.94
CA GLU A 458 -3.24 -0.88 -3.52
C GLU A 458 -2.39 -0.32 -4.66
N LEU A 459 -2.71 -0.64 -5.92
CA LEU A 459 -2.00 -0.10 -7.08
C LEU A 459 -2.15 1.42 -7.16
N GLU A 460 -3.26 1.98 -6.72
CA GLU A 460 -3.45 3.44 -6.72
C GLU A 460 -2.42 4.18 -5.85
N ASN A 461 -1.83 3.52 -4.86
CA ASN A 461 -0.86 4.10 -3.93
C ASN A 461 0.60 3.96 -4.41
N MET A 462 0.83 3.27 -5.52
CA MET A 462 2.16 3.08 -6.09
C MET A 462 2.39 4.10 -7.21
N PRO A 463 3.50 4.86 -7.22
CA PRO A 463 3.78 5.80 -8.32
C PRO A 463 3.93 5.08 -9.65
N GLN A 464 3.48 5.71 -10.74
CA GLN A 464 3.32 5.07 -12.05
C GLN A 464 4.58 4.34 -12.55
N PHE A 465 5.76 4.94 -12.40
CA PHE A 465 7.02 4.30 -12.77
C PHE A 465 7.20 2.93 -12.10
N PHE A 466 7.00 2.84 -10.79
CA PHE A 466 7.15 1.59 -10.04
C PHE A 466 6.10 0.55 -10.48
N ARG A 467 4.89 0.99 -10.81
CA ARG A 467 3.84 0.11 -11.36
C ARG A 467 4.24 -0.44 -12.71
N TRP A 468 4.62 0.42 -13.65
CA TRP A 468 5.05 -0.02 -14.98
C TRP A 468 6.28 -0.91 -14.93
N PHE A 469 7.23 -0.68 -14.01
CA PHE A 469 8.38 -1.56 -13.88
C PHE A 469 8.01 -2.93 -13.29
N SER A 470 7.08 -2.97 -12.32
CA SER A 470 6.53 -4.24 -11.82
C SER A 470 5.68 -4.98 -12.88
N GLN A 471 4.96 -4.23 -13.72
CA GLN A 471 4.21 -4.73 -14.86
C GLN A 471 5.16 -5.36 -15.89
N TRP A 472 6.26 -4.68 -16.19
CA TRP A 472 7.31 -5.17 -17.07
C TRP A 472 7.83 -6.53 -16.59
N ALA A 473 8.18 -6.66 -15.30
CA ALA A 473 8.68 -7.92 -14.75
C ALA A 473 7.65 -9.04 -14.87
N HIS A 474 6.39 -8.77 -14.49
CA HIS A 474 5.30 -9.73 -14.59
C HIS A 474 5.17 -10.31 -16.01
N PHE A 475 5.15 -9.45 -17.03
CA PHE A 475 5.03 -9.90 -18.42
C PHE A 475 6.32 -10.52 -18.95
N PHE A 476 7.49 -10.04 -18.55
CA PHE A 476 8.76 -10.67 -18.88
C PHE A 476 8.76 -12.16 -18.47
N CYS A 477 8.35 -12.48 -17.24
CA CYS A 477 8.35 -13.87 -16.78
C CYS A 477 7.33 -14.74 -17.52
N LYS A 478 6.17 -14.18 -17.91
CA LYS A 478 5.19 -14.92 -18.73
C LYS A 478 5.64 -15.14 -20.17
N GLU A 479 6.20 -14.11 -20.79
CA GLU A 479 6.72 -14.24 -22.15
C GLU A 479 7.94 -15.16 -22.19
N LYS A 480 8.77 -15.17 -21.13
CA LYS A 480 9.86 -16.14 -20.98
C LYS A 480 9.34 -17.58 -21.02
N GLU A 481 8.33 -17.90 -20.20
CA GLU A 481 7.69 -19.23 -20.20
C GLU A 481 7.20 -19.61 -21.61
N TYR A 482 6.58 -18.66 -22.32
CA TYR A 482 6.15 -18.86 -23.70
C TYR A 482 7.31 -19.15 -24.66
N TRP A 483 8.42 -18.41 -24.57
CA TRP A 483 9.60 -18.64 -25.42
C TRP A 483 10.28 -19.97 -25.13
N GLU A 484 10.38 -20.36 -23.86
CA GLU A 484 10.91 -21.69 -23.46
C GLU A 484 10.07 -22.82 -24.06
N LEU A 485 8.73 -22.69 -24.02
CA LEU A 485 7.84 -23.66 -24.66
C LEU A 485 8.02 -23.69 -26.19
N LYS A 486 8.15 -22.53 -26.84
CA LYS A 486 8.35 -22.46 -28.30
C LYS A 486 9.68 -23.03 -28.75
N LEU A 487 10.75 -22.84 -27.96
CA LEU A 487 12.03 -23.48 -28.20
C LEU A 487 11.91 -25.00 -28.08
N ASN A 488 11.33 -25.51 -26.99
CA ASN A 488 11.20 -26.95 -26.77
C ASN A 488 10.30 -27.64 -27.81
N ASP A 489 9.27 -26.96 -28.31
CA ASP A 489 8.32 -27.47 -29.30
C ASP A 489 8.93 -27.52 -30.72
N LYS A 490 9.63 -26.46 -31.12
CA LYS A 490 10.07 -26.29 -32.52
C LYS A 490 11.54 -26.59 -32.77
N CYS A 491 12.35 -26.67 -31.71
CA CYS A 491 13.78 -26.90 -31.82
C CYS A 491 14.12 -28.27 -31.19
N THR A 492 14.28 -29.30 -32.02
CA THR A 492 14.73 -30.62 -31.56
C THR A 492 16.25 -30.61 -31.40
N GLY A 493 16.75 -30.82 -30.18
CA GLY A 493 18.16 -30.61 -29.84
C GLY A 493 19.16 -31.49 -30.60
N ASN A 494 20.42 -31.07 -30.62
CA ASN A 494 21.53 -31.97 -30.90
C ASN A 494 22.82 -31.58 -30.15
N ASN A 495 23.33 -32.53 -29.36
CA ASN A 495 24.75 -32.83 -29.13
C ASN A 495 25.70 -31.63 -28.94
N GLY A 496 25.40 -30.74 -27.98
CA GLY A 496 26.34 -29.69 -27.57
C GLY A 496 26.56 -28.55 -28.58
N LYS A 497 25.70 -28.40 -29.59
CA LYS A 497 25.67 -27.23 -30.50
C LYS A 497 24.51 -26.29 -30.13
N SER A 498 24.65 -25.01 -30.48
CA SER A 498 23.58 -24.00 -30.29
C SER A 498 22.30 -24.40 -31.04
N LEU A 499 21.16 -24.36 -30.35
CA LEU A 499 19.83 -24.67 -30.88
C LEU A 499 19.49 -23.84 -32.15
N CYS A 500 20.06 -22.64 -32.25
CA CYS A 500 19.79 -21.68 -33.31
C CYS A 500 20.51 -21.96 -34.64
N GLN A 501 21.31 -23.02 -34.73
CA GLN A 501 21.95 -23.44 -35.99
C GLN A 501 21.02 -24.28 -36.88
N ASP A 502 19.95 -24.84 -36.32
CA ASP A 502 18.95 -25.59 -37.09
C ASP A 502 18.04 -24.63 -37.87
N LYS A 503 17.87 -24.88 -39.18
CA LYS A 503 16.96 -24.11 -40.05
C LYS A 503 15.52 -24.10 -39.53
N THR A 504 15.08 -25.14 -38.84
CA THR A 504 13.75 -25.22 -38.24
C THR A 504 13.60 -24.28 -37.03
N CYS A 505 14.70 -23.96 -36.35
CA CYS A 505 14.76 -23.14 -35.15
C CYS A 505 15.12 -21.67 -35.42
N GLN A 506 15.71 -21.34 -36.58
CA GLN A 506 16.18 -19.98 -36.93
C GLN A 506 15.14 -18.89 -36.66
N ASN A 507 13.91 -19.05 -37.15
CA ASN A 507 12.85 -18.04 -36.94
C ASN A 507 12.46 -17.87 -35.47
N VAL A 508 12.44 -18.95 -34.69
CA VAL A 508 12.14 -18.90 -33.25
C VAL A 508 13.25 -18.18 -32.52
N CYS A 509 14.51 -18.52 -32.82
CA CYS A 509 15.68 -17.88 -32.27
C CYS A 509 15.77 -16.39 -32.63
N THR A 510 15.53 -16.00 -33.89
CA THR A 510 15.54 -14.58 -34.28
C THR A 510 14.53 -13.77 -33.49
N ASN A 511 13.30 -14.27 -33.35
CA ASN A 511 12.26 -13.57 -32.60
C ASN A 511 12.54 -13.54 -31.10
N MET A 512 13.04 -14.64 -30.54
CA MET A 512 13.44 -14.71 -29.14
C MET A 512 14.63 -13.78 -28.86
N ASN A 513 15.63 -13.71 -29.72
CA ASN A 513 16.78 -12.82 -29.57
C ASN A 513 16.34 -11.36 -29.60
N TYR A 514 15.44 -11.00 -30.53
CA TYR A 514 14.85 -9.66 -30.56
C TYR A 514 14.07 -9.37 -29.27
N TRP A 515 13.25 -10.32 -28.80
CA TRP A 515 12.56 -10.21 -27.53
C TRP A 515 13.53 -10.04 -26.36
N THR A 516 14.54 -10.91 -26.20
CA THR A 516 15.55 -10.85 -25.13
C THR A 516 16.26 -9.51 -25.14
N TYR A 517 16.71 -9.04 -26.31
CA TYR A 517 17.37 -7.75 -26.47
C TYR A 517 16.49 -6.59 -25.99
N THR A 518 15.24 -6.52 -26.45
CA THR A 518 14.31 -5.44 -26.06
C THR A 518 13.99 -5.48 -24.57
N ARG A 519 13.91 -6.67 -23.95
CA ARG A 519 13.70 -6.83 -22.52
C ARG A 519 14.91 -6.45 -21.70
N LYS A 520 16.11 -6.85 -22.12
CA LYS A 520 17.38 -6.49 -21.49
C LYS A 520 17.55 -4.97 -21.46
N LEU A 521 17.31 -4.32 -22.61
CA LEU A 521 17.36 -2.87 -22.73
C LEU A 521 16.37 -2.17 -21.78
N ALA A 522 15.12 -2.64 -21.75
CA ALA A 522 14.10 -2.06 -20.88
C ALA A 522 14.42 -2.26 -19.40
N TYR A 523 15.00 -3.39 -19.03
CA TYR A 523 15.46 -3.66 -17.66
C TYR A 523 16.59 -2.71 -17.26
N GLU A 524 17.62 -2.57 -18.09
CA GLU A 524 18.78 -1.71 -17.81
C GLU A 524 18.36 -0.25 -17.59
N ILE A 525 17.56 0.30 -18.50
CA ILE A 525 17.09 1.70 -18.44
C ILE A 525 16.25 1.95 -17.17
N GLN A 526 15.29 1.08 -16.90
CA GLN A 526 14.42 1.24 -15.74
C GLN A 526 15.16 0.98 -14.42
N SER A 527 16.15 0.08 -14.41
CA SER A 527 16.97 -0.18 -13.21
C SER A 527 17.75 1.06 -12.78
N VAL A 528 18.34 1.78 -13.73
CA VAL A 528 19.05 3.05 -13.45
C VAL A 528 18.10 4.09 -12.83
N LYS A 529 16.90 4.23 -13.39
CA LYS A 529 15.89 5.14 -12.82
C LYS A 529 15.42 4.69 -11.44
N TYR A 530 15.19 3.38 -11.26
CA TYR A 530 14.80 2.81 -9.98
C TYR A 530 15.83 3.12 -8.90
N ASP A 531 17.12 2.92 -9.16
CA ASP A 531 18.16 3.15 -8.14
C ASP A 531 18.24 4.61 -7.71
N LYS A 532 17.98 5.54 -8.65
CA LYS A 532 17.89 6.97 -8.37
C LYS A 532 16.66 7.31 -7.52
N ASP A 533 15.50 6.77 -7.87
CA ASP A 533 14.21 7.22 -7.33
C ASP A 533 13.70 6.36 -6.16
N ARG A 534 14.26 5.17 -5.90
CA ARG A 534 13.77 4.22 -4.88
C ARG A 534 13.66 4.83 -3.48
N LYS A 535 14.54 5.78 -3.15
CA LYS A 535 14.52 6.48 -1.85
C LYS A 535 13.27 7.34 -1.64
N LEU A 536 12.62 7.77 -2.72
CA LEU A 536 11.41 8.60 -2.70
C LEU A 536 10.14 7.78 -2.43
N PHE A 537 10.20 6.46 -2.53
CA PHE A 537 9.05 5.58 -2.37
C PHE A 537 9.27 4.57 -1.25
N SER A 538 8.47 4.67 -0.18
CA SER A 538 8.68 3.89 1.05
C SER A 538 8.69 2.36 0.85
N LEU A 539 7.98 1.84 -0.15
CA LEU A 539 7.96 0.40 -0.46
C LEU A 539 9.19 -0.07 -1.25
N ALA A 540 9.98 0.85 -1.84
CA ALA A 540 11.18 0.58 -2.63
C ALA A 540 12.49 1.00 -1.92
N LYS A 541 12.42 1.94 -0.98
CA LYS A 541 13.57 2.59 -0.32
C LYS A 541 14.71 1.65 0.07
N ASP A 542 14.38 0.52 0.70
CA ASP A 542 15.37 -0.42 1.27
C ASP A 542 15.56 -1.68 0.40
N LYS A 543 15.10 -1.67 -0.85
CA LYS A 543 15.13 -2.81 -1.77
C LYS A 543 16.00 -2.50 -2.97
N ASN A 544 16.83 -3.45 -3.37
CA ASN A 544 17.44 -3.43 -4.70
C ASN A 544 16.39 -3.78 -5.77
N VAL A 545 16.72 -3.54 -7.05
CA VAL A 545 15.81 -3.79 -8.18
C VAL A 545 15.25 -5.21 -8.16
N THR A 546 16.12 -6.22 -8.05
CA THR A 546 15.72 -7.64 -8.07
C THR A 546 14.72 -7.98 -6.97
N THR A 547 14.97 -7.54 -5.74
CA THR A 547 14.07 -7.76 -4.60
C THR A 547 12.72 -7.06 -4.83
N PHE A 548 12.74 -5.82 -5.33
CA PHE A 548 11.52 -5.10 -5.63
C PHE A 548 10.68 -5.80 -6.71
N LEU A 549 11.29 -6.23 -7.83
CA LEU A 549 10.58 -6.91 -8.90
C LEU A 549 10.02 -8.26 -8.45
N LYS A 550 10.77 -9.06 -7.68
CA LYS A 550 10.28 -10.34 -7.15
C LYS A 550 9.05 -10.21 -6.26
N GLU A 551 9.02 -9.19 -5.40
CA GLU A 551 7.90 -8.98 -4.49
C GLU A 551 6.63 -8.46 -5.19
N ASN A 552 6.79 -7.72 -6.30
CA ASN A 552 5.67 -7.07 -7.00
C ASN A 552 5.25 -7.81 -8.31
N ALA A 553 6.04 -8.78 -8.77
CA ALA A 553 5.71 -9.71 -9.83
C ALA A 553 5.84 -11.15 -9.30
N LYS A 554 4.77 -11.67 -8.70
CA LYS A 554 4.78 -12.96 -7.98
C LYS A 554 5.23 -14.14 -8.86
N ASN A 555 4.91 -14.12 -10.15
CA ASN A 555 5.35 -15.13 -11.12
C ASN A 555 6.85 -15.07 -11.45
N CYS A 556 7.57 -14.08 -10.94
CA CYS A 556 9.01 -13.91 -11.09
C CYS A 556 9.81 -14.27 -9.84
N SER A 557 9.21 -14.90 -8.82
CA SER A 557 9.88 -15.16 -7.53
C SER A 557 11.22 -15.90 -7.68
N ASN A 558 11.31 -16.79 -8.67
CA ASN A 558 12.47 -17.64 -8.93
C ASN A 558 13.48 -17.03 -9.90
N ILE A 559 13.20 -15.86 -10.47
CA ILE A 559 14.06 -15.22 -11.48
C ILE A 559 15.12 -14.35 -10.81
N ASP A 560 16.39 -14.61 -11.07
CA ASP A 560 17.48 -13.69 -10.75
C ASP A 560 17.73 -12.74 -11.92
N PHE A 561 17.14 -11.54 -11.87
CA PHE A 561 17.28 -10.53 -12.92
C PHE A 561 18.73 -10.09 -13.17
N THR A 562 19.66 -10.38 -12.25
CA THR A 562 21.09 -10.09 -12.46
C THR A 562 21.80 -11.12 -13.35
N LYS A 563 21.21 -12.31 -13.50
CA LYS A 563 21.80 -13.42 -14.26
C LYS A 563 20.93 -13.86 -15.44
N ILE A 564 19.65 -13.51 -15.44
CA ILE A 564 18.68 -14.05 -16.39
C ILE A 564 19.04 -13.74 -17.85
N PHE A 565 19.55 -12.53 -18.12
CA PHE A 565 19.92 -12.15 -19.48
C PHE A 565 21.16 -12.91 -19.95
N ASP A 566 22.13 -13.16 -19.08
CA ASP A 566 23.28 -14.02 -19.42
C ASP A 566 22.88 -15.48 -19.64
N GLN A 567 21.83 -15.96 -18.96
CA GLN A 567 21.27 -17.29 -19.19
C GLN A 567 20.53 -17.36 -20.53
N LEU A 568 19.75 -16.33 -20.86
CA LEU A 568 19.04 -16.23 -22.15
C LEU A 568 20.02 -16.07 -23.31
N ASP A 569 21.12 -15.33 -23.14
CA ASP A 569 22.17 -15.17 -24.15
C ASP A 569 22.99 -16.47 -24.37
N LYS A 570 22.91 -17.45 -23.46
CA LYS A 570 23.59 -18.76 -23.56
C LYS A 570 22.76 -19.87 -24.23
N LEU A 571 21.43 -19.72 -24.24
CA LEU A 571 20.51 -20.62 -24.95
C LEU A 571 20.65 -20.40 -26.46
#